data_AF-A0A954KPG9-F1
#
_entry.id   AF-A0A954KPG9-F1
#
_cell.length_a   1.000
_cell.length_b   1.000
_cell.length_c   1.000
_cell.angle_alpha   90.00
_cell.angle_beta   90.00
_cell.angle_gamma   90.00
#
_symmetry.space_group_name_H-M   'P 1'
#
loop_
_entity.id
_entity.type
_entity.pdbx_description
1 polymer ?
#
loop_
_entity_poly.entity_id
_entity_poly.type
_entity_poly.pdbx_seq_one_letter_code
_entity_poly.pdbx_strand_id
1 'polypeptide(L)'
;MKVEVTVRIDGREVATVEECIAGPAIEVEQQTEALKDRVGQVVLAEGFLQLAATLRHPCCCGKSMQNKGQRTVTIMSQSGEISFKRTRYCCTECGHYQTPADRVICCGRHRVTRHLAKQISQLATIEHFTRLEQLMADQHAVHIGHDEMLQLIHDVGGNVDQQRQAEALYALERPSQITPKQRPKQVYVSCDGIMYCTNQREPCPSDPTKMRLIWKQMRVGCVYWQDDAEHWHKQVIWGQEDLPTFSASLYRLACECGYREADEKIFAADGGDWCWGIQDQYFADSVGILDWYHATEHIWDCGKQLHSDPQRMKTWVDEGLNRADSRSVGLMREDYLRRKLFV
;
A
#
# COMPACT_ATOMS: atom_id res chain seq x y z
N MET A 1 21.81 34.75 19.13
CA MET A 1 21.55 35.47 17.86
C MET A 1 20.06 35.78 17.80
N LYS A 2 19.68 37.07 17.75
CA LYS A 2 18.28 37.43 17.52
C LYS A 2 18.01 37.38 16.01
N VAL A 3 17.02 36.60 15.59
CA VAL A 3 16.59 36.43 14.20
C VAL A 3 15.18 36.97 14.06
N GLU A 4 14.94 37.73 12.99
CA GLU A 4 13.63 38.26 12.63
C GLU A 4 13.35 37.87 11.18
N VAL A 5 12.18 37.26 10.94
CA VAL A 5 11.73 36.84 9.61
C VAL A 5 10.38 37.49 9.32
N THR A 6 10.39 38.45 8.40
CA THR A 6 9.16 39.09 7.90
C THR A 6 8.61 38.32 6.71
N VAL A 7 7.40 37.77 6.86
CA VAL A 7 6.70 37.03 5.80
C VAL A 7 5.83 38.02 5.01
N ARG A 8 6.16 38.21 3.72
CA ARG A 8 5.38 39.02 2.78
C ARG A 8 4.79 38.14 1.68
N ILE A 9 3.48 38.22 1.50
CA ILE A 9 2.73 37.48 0.47
C ILE A 9 2.04 38.51 -0.41
N ASP A 10 2.26 38.43 -1.72
CA ASP A 10 1.76 39.39 -2.72
C ASP A 10 2.08 40.85 -2.37
N GLY A 11 3.27 41.08 -1.81
CA GLY A 11 3.74 42.41 -1.41
C GLY A 11 3.17 42.92 -0.08
N ARG A 12 2.18 42.26 0.51
CA ARG A 12 1.62 42.59 1.84
C ARG A 12 2.41 41.87 2.93
N GLU A 13 2.77 42.60 3.98
CA GLU A 13 3.29 41.99 5.21
C GLU A 13 2.17 41.24 5.94
N VAL A 14 2.37 39.94 6.18
CA VAL A 14 1.37 39.06 6.79
C VAL A 14 1.71 38.80 8.26
N ALA A 15 2.97 38.55 8.57
CA ALA A 15 3.46 38.40 9.93
C ALA A 15 4.98 38.63 9.99
N THR A 16 5.47 38.95 11.18
CA THR A 16 6.89 38.92 11.52
C THR A 16 7.10 37.90 12.62
N VAL A 17 8.00 36.94 12.38
CA VAL A 17 8.36 35.87 13.32
C VAL A 17 9.74 36.17 13.88
N GLU A 18 9.81 36.38 15.19
CA GLU A 18 11.06 36.63 15.90
C GLU A 18 11.48 35.39 16.70
N GLU A 19 12.79 35.11 16.75
CA GLU A 19 13.37 34.07 17.60
C GLU A 19 14.72 34.50 18.16
N CYS A 20 15.01 34.10 19.39
CA CYS A 20 16.35 34.21 19.94
C CYS A 20 17.02 32.84 19.91
N ILE A 21 17.95 32.66 18.96
CA ILE A 21 18.69 31.41 18.79
C ILE A 21 19.96 31.43 19.65
N ALA A 22 20.08 30.53 20.61
CA ALA A 22 21.21 30.44 21.52
C ALA A 22 21.34 29.02 22.08
N GLY A 23 22.56 28.64 22.46
CA GLY A 23 22.86 27.34 23.05
C GLY A 23 23.99 26.59 22.32
N PRO A 24 24.23 25.32 22.68
CA PRO A 24 25.10 24.42 21.93
C PRO A 24 24.55 24.15 20.51
N ALA A 25 25.39 23.59 19.64
CA ALA A 25 25.09 23.42 18.22
C ALA A 25 23.75 22.70 17.95
N ILE A 26 23.42 21.66 18.72
CA ILE A 26 22.15 20.92 18.57
C ILE A 26 20.92 21.77 18.88
N GLU A 27 20.98 22.63 19.92
CA GLU A 27 19.87 23.52 20.29
C GLU A 27 19.70 24.62 19.24
N VAL A 28 20.82 25.14 18.71
CA VAL A 28 20.81 26.13 17.61
C VAL A 28 20.11 25.56 16.38
N GLU A 29 20.36 24.30 16.04
CA GLU A 29 19.70 23.61 14.92
C GLU A 29 18.20 23.39 15.20
N GLN A 30 17.84 22.88 16.38
CA GLN A 30 16.44 22.67 16.78
C GLN A 30 15.62 23.97 16.77
N GLN A 31 16.18 25.07 17.29
CA GLN A 31 15.54 26.39 17.27
C GLN A 31 15.38 26.92 15.84
N THR A 32 16.35 26.63 14.96
CA THR A 32 16.27 27.01 13.54
C THR A 32 15.16 26.24 12.81
N GLU A 33 15.03 24.93 13.06
CA GLU A 33 13.94 24.13 12.51
C GLU A 33 12.57 24.59 13.03
N ALA A 34 12.44 24.87 14.33
CA ALA A 34 11.21 25.43 14.90
C ALA A 34 10.85 26.80 14.30
N LEU A 35 11.86 27.64 14.00
CA LEU A 35 11.64 28.91 13.29
C LEU A 35 11.12 28.67 11.86
N LYS A 36 11.68 27.70 11.12
CA LYS A 36 11.19 27.32 9.80
C LYS A 36 9.75 26.84 9.84
N ASP A 37 9.38 26.06 10.85
CA ASP A 37 8.00 25.58 11.01
C ASP A 37 7.03 26.73 11.28
N ARG A 38 7.36 27.68 12.17
CA ARG A 38 6.48 28.84 12.40
C ARG A 38 6.32 29.72 11.16
N VAL A 39 7.37 29.91 10.37
CA VAL A 39 7.27 30.60 9.07
C VAL A 39 6.37 29.81 8.13
N GLY A 40 6.54 28.48 8.06
CA GLY A 40 5.68 27.57 7.31
C GLY A 40 4.21 27.68 7.74
N GLN A 41 3.93 27.79 9.04
CA GLN A 41 2.59 27.93 9.58
C GLN A 41 1.88 29.19 9.06
N VAL A 42 2.59 30.33 9.07
CA VAL A 42 2.08 31.60 8.55
C VAL A 42 1.77 31.49 7.06
N VAL A 43 2.72 30.97 6.27
CA VAL A 43 2.57 30.84 4.82
C VAL A 43 1.43 29.89 4.46
N LEU A 44 1.32 28.74 5.14
CA LEU A 44 0.25 27.78 4.92
C LEU A 44 -1.11 28.32 5.33
N ALA A 45 -1.21 29.05 6.45
CA ALA A 45 -2.47 29.64 6.89
C ALA A 45 -3.02 30.65 5.87
N GLU A 46 -2.16 31.55 5.36
CA GLU A 46 -2.55 32.51 4.32
C GLU A 46 -2.84 31.81 2.99
N GLY A 47 -2.00 30.87 2.58
CA GLY A 47 -2.19 30.10 1.35
C GLY A 47 -3.49 29.30 1.35
N PHE A 48 -3.85 28.67 2.47
CA PHE A 48 -5.13 27.96 2.62
C PHE A 48 -6.32 28.91 2.63
N LEU A 49 -6.19 30.10 3.22
CA LEU A 49 -7.22 31.13 3.19
C LEU A 49 -7.47 31.63 1.76
N GLN A 50 -6.41 31.95 1.02
CA GLN A 50 -6.50 32.38 -0.37
C GLN A 50 -7.08 31.27 -1.25
N LEU A 51 -6.57 30.04 -1.13
CA LEU A 51 -7.10 28.88 -1.85
C LEU A 51 -8.60 28.72 -1.58
N ALA A 52 -9.02 28.73 -0.31
CA ALA A 52 -10.43 28.58 0.06
C ALA A 52 -11.32 29.66 -0.56
N ALA A 53 -10.81 30.88 -0.74
CA ALA A 53 -11.55 31.97 -1.39
C ALA A 53 -11.75 31.76 -2.90
N THR A 54 -10.87 30.99 -3.56
CA THR A 54 -10.97 30.68 -5.00
C THR A 54 -11.88 29.49 -5.32
N LEU A 55 -12.24 28.69 -4.32
CA LEU A 55 -12.99 27.45 -4.55
C LEU A 55 -14.43 27.73 -4.97
N ARG A 56 -14.88 26.97 -5.97
CA ARG A 56 -16.26 27.04 -6.47
C ARG A 56 -17.24 26.63 -5.39
N HIS A 57 -18.38 27.31 -5.43
CA HIS A 57 -19.53 27.02 -4.58
C HIS A 57 -20.05 25.59 -4.84
N PRO A 58 -20.24 24.76 -3.80
CA PRO A 58 -20.61 23.36 -4.00
C PRO A 58 -22.09 23.22 -4.35
N CYS A 59 -22.41 22.14 -5.08
CA CYS A 59 -23.77 21.74 -5.40
C CYS A 59 -24.10 20.39 -4.75
N CYS A 60 -25.37 20.22 -4.36
CA CYS A 60 -25.92 18.98 -3.81
C CYS A 60 -27.40 18.90 -4.18
N CYS A 61 -27.92 17.70 -4.46
CA CYS A 61 -29.31 17.49 -4.92
C CYS A 61 -29.68 18.35 -6.14
N GLY A 62 -28.73 18.55 -7.06
CA GLY A 62 -28.93 19.34 -8.29
C GLY A 62 -29.00 20.86 -8.08
N LYS A 63 -28.82 21.37 -6.86
CA LYS A 63 -28.87 22.81 -6.55
C LYS A 63 -27.60 23.30 -5.87
N SER A 64 -27.33 24.60 -5.99
CA SER A 64 -26.27 25.28 -5.24
C SER A 64 -26.57 25.27 -3.74
N MET A 65 -25.59 24.93 -2.91
CA MET A 65 -25.80 24.79 -1.45
C MET A 65 -25.89 26.15 -0.75
N GLN A 66 -26.53 26.25 0.41
CA GLN A 66 -26.60 27.51 1.15
C GLN A 66 -25.29 27.77 1.92
N ASN A 67 -24.72 28.97 1.76
CA ASN A 67 -23.55 29.42 2.53
C ASN A 67 -23.95 29.63 4.01
N LYS A 68 -23.21 29.02 4.94
CA LYS A 68 -23.43 29.08 6.40
C LYS A 68 -22.34 29.88 7.13
N GLY A 69 -21.59 30.69 6.39
CA GLY A 69 -20.53 31.54 6.92
C GLY A 69 -19.19 30.83 7.04
N GLN A 70 -18.20 31.62 7.47
CA GLN A 70 -16.85 31.15 7.73
C GLN A 70 -16.70 30.63 9.16
N ARG A 71 -15.91 29.57 9.32
CA ARG A 71 -15.46 29.08 10.63
C ARG A 71 -13.97 28.84 10.62
N THR A 72 -13.32 29.12 11.74
CA THR A 72 -11.93 28.73 11.97
C THR A 72 -11.85 27.21 12.13
N VAL A 73 -10.85 26.61 11.51
CA VAL A 73 -10.45 25.23 11.73
C VAL A 73 -8.96 25.20 12.00
N THR A 74 -8.52 24.18 12.75
CA THR A 74 -7.13 23.79 12.89
C THR A 74 -6.91 22.45 12.17
N ILE A 75 -5.88 22.39 11.31
CA ILE A 75 -5.47 21.22 10.53
C ILE A 75 -3.99 20.97 10.79
N MET A 76 -3.60 19.71 11.01
CA MET A 76 -2.21 19.31 11.16
C MET A 76 -1.50 19.26 9.80
N SER A 77 -0.34 19.93 9.72
CA SER A 77 0.57 19.91 8.57
C SER A 77 1.98 19.49 9.02
N GLN A 78 2.90 19.32 8.08
CA GLN A 78 4.29 19.03 8.44
C GLN A 78 4.91 20.15 9.29
N SER A 79 4.52 21.41 9.08
CA SER A 79 4.97 22.54 9.90
C SER A 79 4.16 22.70 11.19
N GLY A 80 3.38 21.69 11.60
CA GLY A 80 2.51 21.74 12.78
C GLY A 80 1.08 22.22 12.49
N GLU A 81 0.42 22.72 13.53
CA GLU A 81 -1.00 23.09 13.50
C GLU A 81 -1.26 24.39 12.72
N ILE A 82 -2.10 24.29 11.67
CA ILE A 82 -2.47 25.41 10.81
C ILE A 82 -3.91 25.82 11.10
N SER A 83 -4.09 27.04 11.59
CA SER A 83 -5.42 27.60 11.86
C SER A 83 -5.82 28.63 10.81
N PHE A 84 -6.94 28.42 10.12
CA PHE A 84 -7.45 29.36 9.10
C PHE A 84 -8.98 29.32 9.01
N LYS A 85 -9.56 30.33 8.35
CA LYS A 85 -11.00 30.44 8.13
C LYS A 85 -11.41 29.77 6.82
N ARG A 86 -12.51 29.00 6.87
CA ARG A 86 -13.09 28.34 5.71
C ARG A 86 -14.61 28.41 5.73
N THR A 87 -15.22 28.45 4.55
CA THR A 87 -16.68 28.57 4.40
C THR A 87 -17.36 27.21 4.44
N ARG A 88 -18.43 27.09 5.23
CA ARG A 88 -19.28 25.88 5.27
C ARG A 88 -20.54 26.08 4.45
N TYR A 89 -20.98 25.02 3.80
CA TYR A 89 -22.20 24.99 2.99
C TYR A 89 -23.13 23.90 3.50
N CYS A 90 -24.44 24.12 3.41
CA CYS A 90 -25.47 23.15 3.77
C CYS A 90 -26.48 23.04 2.63
N CYS A 91 -26.82 21.81 2.23
CA CYS A 91 -27.88 21.58 1.28
C CYS A 91 -29.24 21.86 1.95
N THR A 92 -30.08 22.66 1.30
CA THR A 92 -31.42 22.99 1.82
C THR A 92 -32.41 21.84 1.69
N GLU A 93 -32.12 20.83 0.86
CA GLU A 93 -33.01 19.69 0.65
C GLU A 93 -32.68 18.52 1.58
N CYS A 94 -31.43 18.06 1.58
CA CYS A 94 -31.02 16.90 2.37
C CYS A 94 -30.30 17.25 3.68
N GLY A 95 -30.00 18.52 3.94
CA GLY A 95 -29.28 18.97 5.15
C GLY A 95 -27.79 18.63 5.17
N HIS A 96 -27.25 18.01 4.12
CA HIS A 96 -25.84 17.61 4.06
C HIS A 96 -24.90 18.82 4.06
N TYR A 97 -23.80 18.73 4.80
CA TYR A 97 -22.79 19.78 4.89
C TYR A 97 -21.57 19.47 4.02
N GLN A 98 -21.07 20.50 3.33
CA GLN A 98 -19.80 20.44 2.60
C GLN A 98 -18.92 21.63 2.92
N THR A 99 -17.61 21.38 2.92
CA THR A 99 -16.57 22.40 3.07
C THR A 99 -15.56 22.17 1.94
N PRO A 100 -15.65 22.89 0.80
CA PRO A 100 -14.82 22.64 -0.37
C PRO A 100 -13.32 22.66 -0.09
N ALA A 101 -12.87 23.54 0.82
CA ALA A 101 -11.46 23.65 1.21
C ALA A 101 -10.92 22.33 1.78
N ASP A 102 -11.69 21.65 2.64
CA ASP A 102 -11.31 20.38 3.27
C ASP A 102 -11.03 19.33 2.22
N ARG A 103 -11.87 19.26 1.19
CA ARG A 103 -11.71 18.27 0.13
C ARG A 103 -10.39 18.45 -0.61
N VAL A 104 -9.85 19.66 -0.71
CA VAL A 104 -8.60 19.94 -1.43
C VAL A 104 -7.39 19.86 -0.50
N ILE A 105 -7.52 20.36 0.74
CA ILE A 105 -6.42 20.48 1.71
C ILE A 105 -6.22 19.19 2.50
N CYS A 106 -7.30 18.61 3.03
CA CYS A 106 -7.27 17.44 3.90
C CYS A 106 -7.14 16.13 3.12
N CYS A 107 -6.65 15.11 3.82
CA CYS A 107 -6.78 13.71 3.40
C CYS A 107 -8.11 13.14 3.91
N GLY A 108 -9.08 12.95 3.01
CA GLY A 108 -10.39 12.39 3.36
C GLY A 108 -11.09 13.18 4.48
N ARG A 109 -11.46 12.49 5.55
CA ARG A 109 -12.10 13.08 6.75
C ARG A 109 -11.12 13.58 7.81
N HIS A 110 -9.83 13.32 7.63
CA HIS A 110 -8.81 13.61 8.65
C HIS A 110 -8.44 15.08 8.63
N ARG A 111 -8.19 15.67 9.80
CA ARG A 111 -7.68 17.05 9.89
C ARG A 111 -6.18 17.08 9.70
N VAL A 112 -5.72 16.39 8.66
CA VAL A 112 -4.32 16.24 8.29
C VAL A 112 -4.20 16.64 6.82
N THR A 113 -3.22 17.49 6.50
CA THR A 113 -2.97 17.87 5.10
C THR A 113 -2.61 16.64 4.25
N ARG A 114 -2.95 16.65 2.97
CA ARG A 114 -2.60 15.54 2.05
C ARG A 114 -1.10 15.27 1.99
N HIS A 115 -0.27 16.31 2.12
CA HIS A 115 1.18 16.17 2.13
C HIS A 115 1.66 15.38 3.35
N LEU A 116 1.23 15.79 4.54
CA LEU A 116 1.56 15.09 5.77
C LEU A 116 0.99 13.66 5.79
N ALA A 117 -0.25 13.47 5.32
CA ALA A 117 -0.83 12.15 5.22
C ALA A 117 -0.01 11.21 4.33
N LYS A 118 0.54 11.70 3.21
CA LYS A 118 1.44 10.93 2.35
C LYS A 118 2.70 10.50 3.12
N GLN A 119 3.33 11.40 3.88
CA GLN A 119 4.53 11.08 4.67
C GLN A 119 4.23 10.03 5.74
N ILE A 120 3.12 10.18 6.48
CA ILE A 120 2.67 9.20 7.48
C ILE A 120 2.44 7.84 6.82
N SER A 121 1.72 7.80 5.69
CA SER A 121 1.48 6.55 4.96
C SER A 121 2.76 5.90 4.47
N GLN A 122 3.76 6.67 4.03
CA GLN A 122 5.06 6.14 3.60
C GLN A 122 5.82 5.52 4.77
N LEU A 123 5.91 6.21 5.92
CA LEU A 123 6.56 5.67 7.12
C LEU A 123 5.86 4.40 7.63
N ALA A 124 4.53 4.36 7.54
CA ALA A 124 3.74 3.17 7.92
C ALA A 124 4.03 1.93 7.06
N THR A 125 4.64 2.07 5.88
CA THR A 125 5.04 0.92 5.05
C THR A 125 6.37 0.27 5.48
N ILE A 126 7.19 1.00 6.23
CA ILE A 126 8.55 0.55 6.61
C ILE A 126 8.70 0.31 8.11
N GLU A 127 7.78 0.80 8.93
CA GLU A 127 7.90 0.78 10.38
C GLU A 127 6.66 0.25 11.11
N HIS A 128 6.85 -0.19 12.34
CA HIS A 128 5.74 -0.64 13.19
C HIS A 128 4.89 0.54 13.68
N PHE A 129 3.56 0.37 13.66
CA PHE A 129 2.59 1.41 14.09
C PHE A 129 2.87 1.99 15.49
N THR A 130 3.44 1.22 16.40
CA THR A 130 3.78 1.65 17.77
C THR A 130 4.96 2.64 17.82
N ARG A 131 5.78 2.71 16.77
CA ARG A 131 6.90 3.64 16.64
C ARG A 131 6.56 4.89 15.83
N LEU A 132 5.49 4.87 15.05
CA LEU A 132 5.16 5.96 14.13
C LEU A 132 4.97 7.30 14.84
N GLU A 133 4.32 7.32 16.01
CA GLU A 133 4.11 8.56 16.76
C GLU A 133 5.44 9.22 17.14
N GLN A 134 6.36 8.43 17.70
CA GLN A 134 7.68 8.93 18.08
C GLN A 134 8.49 9.34 16.85
N LEU A 135 8.44 8.57 15.76
CA LEU A 135 9.15 8.90 14.52
C LEU A 135 8.64 10.20 13.91
N MET A 136 7.32 10.43 13.91
CA MET A 136 6.72 11.68 13.43
C MET A 136 7.12 12.87 14.31
N ALA A 137 7.18 12.68 15.62
CA ALA A 137 7.64 13.71 16.54
C ALA A 137 9.14 14.02 16.33
N ASP A 138 9.98 13.00 16.23
CA ASP A 138 11.44 13.16 16.14
C ASP A 138 11.90 13.70 14.77
N GLN A 139 11.28 13.25 13.68
CA GLN A 139 11.70 13.62 12.32
C GLN A 139 11.00 14.87 11.78
N HIS A 140 9.80 15.18 12.29
CA HIS A 140 8.94 16.21 11.71
C HIS A 140 8.34 17.16 12.76
N ALA A 141 8.64 17.00 14.06
CA ALA A 141 8.01 17.78 15.14
C ALA A 141 6.46 17.74 15.10
N VAL A 142 5.89 16.68 14.51
CA VAL A 142 4.44 16.51 14.35
C VAL A 142 3.94 15.54 15.42
N HIS A 143 3.00 16.02 16.23
CA HIS A 143 2.32 15.23 17.25
C HIS A 143 0.90 14.87 16.79
N ILE A 144 0.72 13.64 16.33
CA ILE A 144 -0.61 13.07 16.03
C ILE A 144 -0.78 11.84 16.90
N GLY A 145 -1.95 11.70 17.54
CA GLY A 145 -2.23 10.54 18.37
C GLY A 145 -2.26 9.24 17.57
N HIS A 146 -1.81 8.14 18.20
CA HIS A 146 -1.78 6.80 17.62
C HIS A 146 -3.06 6.43 16.85
N ASP A 147 -4.23 6.59 17.46
CA ASP A 147 -5.51 6.21 16.86
C ASP A 147 -5.86 7.04 15.62
N GLU A 148 -5.52 8.34 15.60
CA GLU A 148 -5.78 9.21 14.45
C GLU A 148 -4.89 8.82 13.26
N MET A 149 -3.61 8.54 13.51
CA MET A 149 -2.71 8.01 12.48
C MET A 149 -3.18 6.66 11.95
N LEU A 150 -3.55 5.74 12.85
CA LEU A 150 -4.00 4.41 12.48
C LEU A 150 -5.26 4.47 11.61
N GLN A 151 -6.25 5.30 12.00
CA GLN A 151 -7.43 5.54 11.19
C GLN A 151 -7.09 6.17 9.84
N LEU A 152 -6.17 7.14 9.79
CA LEU A 152 -5.72 7.74 8.52
C LEU A 152 -5.12 6.70 7.59
N ILE A 153 -4.24 5.85 8.11
CA ILE A 153 -3.57 4.81 7.32
C ILE A 153 -4.59 3.77 6.84
N HIS A 154 -5.53 3.36 7.70
CA HIS A 154 -6.60 2.45 7.31
C HIS A 154 -7.54 3.05 6.27
N ASP A 155 -7.93 4.32 6.41
CA ASP A 155 -8.81 4.99 5.44
C ASP A 155 -8.08 5.17 4.10
N VAL A 156 -6.80 5.58 4.10
CA VAL A 156 -6.01 5.71 2.88
C VAL A 156 -5.82 4.35 2.21
N GLY A 157 -5.33 3.35 2.94
CA GLY A 157 -5.08 2.00 2.43
C GLY A 157 -6.36 1.32 1.96
N GLY A 158 -7.45 1.43 2.74
CA GLY A 158 -8.74 0.86 2.43
C GLY A 158 -9.38 1.47 1.18
N ASN A 159 -9.26 2.78 0.96
CA ASN A 159 -9.75 3.42 -0.26
C ASN A 159 -8.98 2.94 -1.50
N VAL A 160 -7.65 2.84 -1.41
CA VAL A 160 -6.81 2.33 -2.51
C VAL A 160 -7.15 0.87 -2.80
N ASP A 161 -7.32 0.07 -1.76
CA ASP A 161 -7.66 -1.34 -1.90
C ASP A 161 -9.06 -1.54 -2.49
N GLN A 162 -10.07 -0.80 -2.03
CA GLN A 162 -11.41 -0.83 -2.59
C GLN A 162 -11.42 -0.42 -4.06
N GLN A 163 -10.67 0.61 -4.43
CA GLN A 163 -10.55 1.03 -5.83
C GLN A 163 -9.92 -0.08 -6.68
N ARG A 164 -8.80 -0.67 -6.22
CA ARG A 164 -8.14 -1.79 -6.90
C ARG A 164 -9.09 -2.97 -7.14
N GLN A 165 -9.85 -3.36 -6.11
CA GLN A 165 -10.82 -4.46 -6.18
C GLN A 165 -11.95 -4.14 -7.16
N ALA A 166 -12.51 -2.93 -7.11
CA ALA A 166 -13.56 -2.51 -8.04
C ALA A 166 -13.07 -2.49 -9.50
N GLU A 167 -11.85 -2.00 -9.75
CA GLU A 167 -11.22 -2.03 -11.07
C GLU A 167 -11.00 -3.46 -11.57
N ALA A 168 -10.60 -4.38 -10.68
CA ALA A 168 -10.41 -5.79 -11.02
C ALA A 168 -11.72 -6.48 -11.43
N LEU A 169 -12.78 -6.30 -10.64
CA LEU A 169 -14.10 -6.87 -10.94
C LEU A 169 -14.69 -6.29 -12.23
N TYR A 170 -14.62 -4.98 -12.42
CA TYR A 170 -15.06 -4.34 -13.66
C TYR A 170 -14.27 -4.83 -14.88
N ALA A 171 -12.96 -5.03 -14.74
CA ALA A 171 -12.12 -5.57 -15.80
C ALA A 171 -12.50 -7.00 -16.19
N LEU A 172 -12.98 -7.82 -15.25
CA LEU A 172 -13.46 -9.17 -15.55
C LEU A 172 -14.77 -9.21 -16.33
N GLU A 173 -15.63 -8.20 -16.18
CA GLU A 173 -16.86 -8.10 -17.01
C GLU A 173 -16.52 -7.85 -18.48
N ARG A 174 -15.34 -7.25 -18.74
CA ARG A 174 -14.89 -6.84 -20.07
C ARG A 174 -13.39 -7.10 -20.23
N PRO A 175 -12.96 -8.37 -20.20
CA PRO A 175 -11.54 -8.70 -20.15
C PRO A 175 -10.82 -8.14 -21.37
N SER A 176 -11.44 -8.16 -22.55
CA SER A 176 -10.91 -7.58 -23.80
C SER A 176 -10.57 -6.08 -23.72
N GLN A 177 -11.08 -5.32 -22.75
CA GLN A 177 -10.80 -3.90 -22.56
C GLN A 177 -9.55 -3.64 -21.71
N ILE A 178 -8.99 -4.66 -21.05
CA ILE A 178 -7.72 -4.53 -20.35
C ILE A 178 -6.63 -4.24 -21.40
N THR A 179 -5.97 -3.10 -21.28
CA THR A 179 -4.91 -2.70 -22.21
C THR A 179 -3.57 -3.26 -21.73
N PRO A 180 -2.89 -4.09 -22.52
CA PRO A 180 -1.57 -4.60 -22.15
C PRO A 180 -0.56 -3.44 -22.17
N LYS A 181 0.20 -3.30 -21.08
CA LYS A 181 1.32 -2.35 -20.95
C LYS A 181 2.62 -2.95 -21.49
N GLN A 182 2.68 -4.28 -21.58
CA GLN A 182 3.83 -5.06 -21.99
C GLN A 182 3.40 -6.09 -23.03
N ARG A 183 4.34 -6.61 -23.83
CA ARG A 183 4.10 -7.64 -24.84
C ARG A 183 5.23 -8.69 -24.82
N PRO A 184 5.40 -9.43 -23.73
CA PRO A 184 6.45 -10.43 -23.63
C PRO A 184 6.12 -11.65 -24.50
N LYS A 185 7.15 -12.37 -24.94
CA LYS A 185 6.98 -13.68 -25.60
C LYS A 185 6.51 -14.74 -24.61
N GLN A 186 7.03 -14.67 -23.38
CA GLN A 186 6.76 -15.61 -22.31
C GLN A 186 6.37 -14.87 -21.04
N VAL A 187 5.31 -15.35 -20.38
CA VAL A 187 4.80 -14.81 -19.13
C VAL A 187 4.63 -15.93 -18.12
N TYR A 188 4.92 -15.60 -16.86
CA TYR A 188 4.67 -16.47 -15.74
C TYR A 188 3.73 -15.78 -14.76
N VAL A 189 2.77 -16.54 -14.27
CA VAL A 189 1.88 -16.15 -13.20
C VAL A 189 2.13 -17.12 -12.05
N SER A 190 2.21 -16.63 -10.83
CA SER A 190 2.22 -17.48 -9.64
C SER A 190 1.35 -16.91 -8.55
N CYS A 191 0.84 -17.77 -7.68
CA CYS A 191 0.17 -17.34 -6.46
C CYS A 191 0.50 -18.24 -5.29
N ASP A 192 0.46 -17.64 -4.10
CA ASP A 192 0.74 -18.30 -2.83
C ASP A 192 -0.05 -17.58 -1.70
N GLY A 193 -0.15 -18.20 -0.53
CA GLY A 193 -0.83 -17.69 0.63
C GLY A 193 0.07 -17.64 1.86
N ILE A 194 0.20 -16.46 2.45
CA ILE A 194 0.99 -16.25 3.67
C ILE A 194 0.05 -16.17 4.88
N MET A 195 0.27 -16.99 5.89
CA MET A 195 -0.45 -16.91 7.16
C MET A 195 0.19 -15.87 8.08
N TYR A 196 -0.61 -14.94 8.59
CA TYR A 196 -0.16 -13.95 9.58
C TYR A 196 -1.08 -13.96 10.81
N CYS A 197 -0.44 -13.78 11.97
CA CYS A 197 -1.14 -13.72 13.24
C CYS A 197 -1.65 -12.29 13.48
N THR A 198 -2.93 -12.17 13.83
CA THR A 198 -3.52 -10.88 14.20
C THR A 198 -3.43 -10.66 15.72
N ASN A 199 -3.77 -9.45 16.18
CA ASN A 199 -4.00 -9.16 17.59
C ASN A 199 -5.43 -9.51 18.07
N GLN A 200 -6.27 -10.03 17.17
CA GLN A 200 -7.65 -10.43 17.47
C GLN A 200 -7.67 -11.83 18.04
N ARG A 201 -8.65 -12.11 18.90
CA ARG A 201 -8.80 -13.39 19.58
C ARG A 201 -10.20 -13.96 19.41
N GLU A 202 -10.28 -15.27 19.33
CA GLU A 202 -11.54 -16.02 19.28
C GLU A 202 -11.50 -17.21 20.26
N PRO A 203 -12.66 -17.73 20.72
CA PRO A 203 -12.71 -18.94 21.54
C PRO A 203 -12.06 -20.13 20.82
N CYS A 204 -11.30 -20.94 21.54
CA CYS A 204 -10.68 -22.14 20.97
C CYS A 204 -11.77 -23.17 20.63
N PRO A 205 -11.81 -23.73 19.41
CA PRO A 205 -12.82 -24.73 19.03
C PRO A 205 -12.83 -25.97 19.94
N SER A 206 -11.66 -26.35 20.48
CA SER A 206 -11.54 -27.51 21.37
C SER A 206 -11.80 -27.19 22.85
N ASP A 207 -11.80 -25.91 23.22
CA ASP A 207 -11.99 -25.44 24.61
C ASP A 207 -12.45 -23.97 24.62
N PRO A 208 -13.76 -23.71 24.64
CA PRO A 208 -14.30 -22.35 24.57
C PRO A 208 -13.92 -21.44 25.75
N THR A 209 -13.34 -21.98 26.83
CA THR A 209 -12.84 -21.18 27.95
C THR A 209 -11.50 -20.51 27.65
N LYS A 210 -10.81 -20.93 26.58
CA LYS A 210 -9.54 -20.38 26.13
C LYS A 210 -9.72 -19.53 24.90
N MET A 211 -8.97 -18.43 24.84
CA MET A 211 -8.91 -17.55 23.68
C MET A 211 -7.66 -17.85 22.86
N ARG A 212 -7.80 -18.15 21.57
CA ARG A 212 -6.70 -18.28 20.62
C ARG A 212 -6.58 -17.03 19.76
N LEU A 213 -5.38 -16.77 19.23
CA LEU A 213 -5.17 -15.71 18.25
C LEU A 213 -5.77 -16.10 16.91
N ILE A 214 -6.39 -15.14 16.23
CA ILE A 214 -6.92 -15.32 14.88
C ILE A 214 -5.75 -15.22 13.90
N TRP A 215 -5.55 -16.28 13.12
CA TRP A 215 -4.67 -16.29 11.96
C TRP A 215 -5.47 -15.96 10.71
N LYS A 216 -4.91 -15.12 9.85
CA LYS A 216 -5.50 -14.76 8.56
C LYS A 216 -4.52 -15.09 7.45
N GLN A 217 -5.06 -15.37 6.27
CA GLN A 217 -4.27 -15.59 5.07
C GLN A 217 -4.24 -14.30 4.26
N MET A 218 -3.04 -13.84 3.92
CA MET A 218 -2.80 -12.86 2.87
C MET A 218 -2.50 -13.65 1.59
N ARG A 219 -3.17 -13.32 0.49
CA ARG A 219 -2.86 -13.92 -0.81
C ARG A 219 -1.85 -13.04 -1.52
N VAL A 220 -0.89 -13.66 -2.20
CA VAL A 220 0.13 -12.98 -2.98
C VAL A 220 0.11 -13.59 -4.38
N GLY A 221 0.01 -12.73 -5.38
CA GLY A 221 0.11 -13.07 -6.79
C GLY A 221 1.29 -12.35 -7.41
N CYS A 222 2.03 -13.04 -8.26
CA CYS A 222 3.21 -12.51 -8.93
C CYS A 222 3.06 -12.74 -10.43
N VAL A 223 3.37 -11.71 -11.20
CA VAL A 223 3.47 -11.80 -12.66
C VAL A 223 4.86 -11.36 -13.06
N TYR A 224 5.56 -12.22 -13.77
CA TYR A 224 6.93 -11.95 -14.19
C TYR A 224 7.14 -12.39 -15.63
N TRP A 225 8.00 -11.65 -16.33
CA TRP A 225 8.26 -11.84 -17.75
C TRP A 225 9.67 -11.37 -18.08
N GLN A 226 10.13 -11.75 -19.26
CA GLN A 226 11.40 -11.32 -19.80
C GLN A 226 11.17 -10.34 -20.96
N ASP A 227 11.92 -9.23 -20.99
CA ASP A 227 11.89 -8.31 -22.13
C ASP A 227 12.78 -8.79 -23.29
N ASP A 228 12.76 -8.07 -24.41
CA ASP A 228 13.55 -8.40 -25.60
C ASP A 228 15.07 -8.35 -25.36
N ALA A 229 15.52 -7.67 -24.30
CA ALA A 229 16.92 -7.58 -23.88
C ALA A 229 17.26 -8.61 -22.79
N GLU A 230 16.40 -9.61 -22.61
CA GLU A 230 16.57 -10.69 -21.65
C GLU A 230 16.53 -10.26 -20.18
N HIS A 231 16.04 -9.06 -19.86
CA HIS A 231 15.87 -8.63 -18.47
C HIS A 231 14.56 -9.14 -17.89
N TRP A 232 14.64 -9.59 -16.64
CA TRP A 232 13.47 -10.03 -15.89
C TRP A 232 12.77 -8.87 -15.22
N HIS A 233 11.45 -8.85 -15.39
CA HIS A 233 10.54 -7.90 -14.76
C HIS A 233 9.57 -8.66 -13.88
N LYS A 234 9.13 -8.01 -12.80
CA LYS A 234 8.19 -8.58 -11.82
C LYS A 234 7.20 -7.52 -11.39
N GLN A 235 5.93 -7.92 -11.33
CA GLN A 235 4.85 -7.18 -10.69
C GLN A 235 4.19 -8.08 -9.66
N VAL A 236 3.75 -7.49 -8.56
CA VAL A 236 3.16 -8.24 -7.44
C VAL A 236 1.83 -7.60 -7.08
N ILE A 237 0.86 -8.43 -6.76
CA ILE A 237 -0.40 -8.05 -6.15
C ILE A 237 -0.60 -8.86 -4.90
N TRP A 238 -1.16 -8.26 -3.86
CA TRP A 238 -1.44 -8.94 -2.62
C TRP A 238 -2.67 -8.33 -1.97
N GLY A 239 -3.31 -9.12 -1.11
CA GLY A 239 -4.41 -8.61 -0.32
C GLY A 239 -5.13 -9.67 0.51
N GLN A 240 -6.04 -9.19 1.34
CA GLN A 240 -6.81 -9.98 2.31
C GLN A 240 -8.22 -10.31 1.80
N GLU A 241 -8.55 -9.92 0.57
CA GLU A 241 -9.84 -10.14 -0.05
C GLU A 241 -10.18 -11.63 -0.20
N ASP A 242 -11.45 -11.91 -0.53
CA ASP A 242 -11.87 -13.26 -0.85
C ASP A 242 -11.18 -13.82 -2.11
N LEU A 243 -11.29 -15.13 -2.29
CA LEU A 243 -10.63 -15.82 -3.39
C LEU A 243 -11.06 -15.24 -4.75
N PRO A 244 -12.36 -15.06 -5.08
CA PRO A 244 -12.77 -14.50 -6.38
C PRO A 244 -12.20 -13.11 -6.66
N THR A 245 -12.20 -12.21 -5.68
CA THR A 245 -11.70 -10.84 -5.84
C THR A 245 -10.18 -10.83 -6.03
N PHE A 246 -9.47 -11.70 -5.32
CA PHE A 246 -8.03 -11.89 -5.51
C PHE A 246 -7.72 -12.44 -6.91
N SER A 247 -8.44 -13.47 -7.35
CA SER A 247 -8.26 -14.06 -8.68
C SER A 247 -8.51 -13.05 -9.79
N ALA A 248 -9.55 -12.22 -9.65
CA ALA A 248 -9.84 -11.11 -10.55
C ALA A 248 -8.68 -10.12 -10.64
N SER A 249 -8.13 -9.77 -9.48
CA SER A 249 -7.02 -8.84 -9.36
C SER A 249 -5.74 -9.39 -10.01
N LEU A 250 -5.43 -10.66 -9.77
CA LEU A 250 -4.29 -11.35 -10.37
C LEU A 250 -4.44 -11.47 -11.89
N TYR A 251 -5.61 -11.86 -12.38
CA TYR A 251 -5.88 -11.95 -13.82
C TYR A 251 -5.79 -10.59 -14.51
N ARG A 252 -6.33 -9.54 -13.90
CA ARG A 252 -6.18 -8.17 -14.42
C ARG A 252 -4.70 -7.79 -14.51
N LEU A 253 -3.93 -7.99 -13.44
CA LEU A 253 -2.49 -7.69 -13.44
C LEU A 253 -1.77 -8.48 -14.53
N ALA A 254 -2.06 -9.76 -14.69
CA ALA A 254 -1.46 -10.61 -15.72
C ALA A 254 -1.76 -10.09 -17.13
N CYS A 255 -3.02 -9.71 -17.40
CA CYS A 255 -3.41 -9.11 -18.69
C CYS A 255 -2.71 -7.77 -18.94
N GLU A 256 -2.57 -6.91 -17.92
CA GLU A 256 -1.78 -5.67 -18.04
C GLU A 256 -0.30 -5.95 -18.33
N CYS A 257 0.24 -7.07 -17.87
CA CYS A 257 1.60 -7.53 -18.17
C CYS A 257 1.70 -8.30 -19.51
N GLY A 258 0.63 -8.33 -20.31
CA GLY A 258 0.63 -8.94 -21.64
C GLY A 258 0.33 -10.43 -21.68
N TYR A 259 -0.31 -10.99 -20.63
CA TYR A 259 -0.56 -12.43 -20.54
C TYR A 259 -1.31 -13.02 -21.73
N ARG A 260 -2.30 -12.31 -22.27
CA ARG A 260 -3.14 -12.84 -23.34
C ARG A 260 -2.40 -12.90 -24.67
N GLU A 261 -1.50 -11.94 -24.86
CA GLU A 261 -0.71 -11.74 -26.07
C GLU A 261 0.59 -12.56 -26.08
N ALA A 262 0.99 -13.14 -24.94
CA ALA A 262 2.17 -13.99 -24.83
C ALA A 262 1.98 -15.34 -25.55
N ASP A 263 3.04 -15.82 -26.20
CA ASP A 263 3.08 -17.12 -26.87
C ASP A 263 3.16 -18.26 -25.85
N GLU A 264 3.96 -18.05 -24.80
CA GLU A 264 4.17 -19.03 -23.74
C GLU A 264 3.63 -18.52 -22.40
N LYS A 265 2.78 -19.33 -21.77
CA LYS A 265 2.05 -18.98 -20.55
C LYS A 265 2.26 -20.07 -19.52
N ILE A 266 2.81 -19.70 -18.37
CA ILE A 266 3.12 -20.63 -17.29
C ILE A 266 2.40 -20.17 -16.02
N PHE A 267 1.79 -21.11 -15.33
CA PHE A 267 1.21 -20.87 -14.00
C PHE A 267 1.94 -21.75 -12.97
N ALA A 268 2.63 -21.11 -12.04
CA ALA A 268 3.38 -21.80 -10.98
C ALA A 268 2.67 -21.67 -9.63
N ALA A 269 2.51 -22.77 -8.90
CA ALA A 269 1.84 -22.79 -7.61
C ALA A 269 2.42 -23.82 -6.65
N ASP A 270 2.03 -23.70 -5.38
CA ASP A 270 2.40 -24.57 -4.24
C ASP A 270 1.78 -25.97 -4.27
N GLY A 271 0.86 -26.23 -5.21
CA GLY A 271 0.12 -27.49 -5.29
C GLY A 271 -1.23 -27.47 -4.58
N GLY A 272 -1.60 -26.39 -3.89
CA GLY A 272 -2.89 -26.27 -3.20
C GLY A 272 -4.08 -26.20 -4.16
N ASP A 273 -5.18 -26.88 -3.82
CA ASP A 273 -6.41 -26.94 -4.64
C ASP A 273 -6.95 -25.55 -5.02
N TRP A 274 -6.80 -24.57 -4.14
CA TRP A 274 -7.26 -23.22 -4.38
C TRP A 274 -6.43 -22.51 -5.47
N CYS A 275 -5.13 -22.77 -5.57
CA CYS A 275 -4.26 -22.23 -6.62
C CYS A 275 -4.63 -22.81 -7.98
N TRP A 276 -4.85 -24.13 -8.05
CA TRP A 276 -5.29 -24.79 -9.28
C TRP A 276 -6.68 -24.35 -9.72
N GLY A 277 -7.59 -24.11 -8.77
CA GLY A 277 -8.89 -23.50 -9.08
C GLY A 277 -8.77 -22.12 -9.75
N ILE A 278 -7.78 -21.31 -9.37
CA ILE A 278 -7.48 -20.04 -10.06
C ILE A 278 -6.96 -20.31 -11.47
N GLN A 279 -6.03 -21.24 -11.62
CA GLN A 279 -5.44 -21.59 -12.91
C GLN A 279 -6.50 -22.10 -13.89
N ASP A 280 -7.33 -23.05 -13.47
CA ASP A 280 -8.42 -23.60 -14.27
C ASP A 280 -9.43 -22.52 -14.69
N GLN A 281 -9.74 -21.58 -13.80
CA GLN A 281 -10.76 -20.57 -14.07
C GLN A 281 -10.24 -19.41 -14.95
N TYR A 282 -9.02 -18.93 -14.70
CA TYR A 282 -8.51 -17.68 -15.28
C TYR A 282 -7.32 -17.87 -16.22
N PHE A 283 -6.60 -18.98 -16.11
CA PHE A 283 -5.34 -19.23 -16.81
C PHE A 283 -5.34 -20.62 -17.46
N ALA A 284 -6.49 -21.07 -17.95
CA ALA A 284 -6.69 -22.43 -18.48
C ALA A 284 -5.80 -22.75 -19.70
N ASP A 285 -5.32 -21.72 -20.40
CA ASP A 285 -4.40 -21.83 -21.54
C ASP A 285 -2.92 -21.75 -21.13
N SER A 286 -2.62 -21.76 -19.83
CA SER A 286 -1.25 -21.89 -19.30
C SER A 286 -0.87 -23.32 -18.97
N VAL A 287 0.43 -23.57 -19.00
CA VAL A 287 1.03 -24.80 -18.44
C VAL A 287 1.15 -24.63 -16.93
N GLY A 288 0.42 -25.45 -16.17
CA GLY A 288 0.53 -25.54 -14.73
C GLY A 288 1.79 -26.29 -14.30
N ILE A 289 2.58 -25.71 -13.40
CA ILE A 289 3.79 -26.33 -12.81
C ILE A 289 3.80 -26.15 -11.29
N LEU A 290 4.31 -27.15 -10.57
CA LEU A 290 4.59 -27.03 -9.13
C LEU A 290 5.83 -26.13 -8.96
N ASP A 291 5.80 -25.16 -8.05
CA ASP A 291 6.97 -24.32 -7.81
C ASP A 291 8.14 -25.11 -7.19
N TRP A 292 9.36 -24.59 -7.40
CA TRP A 292 10.58 -25.27 -7.02
C TRP A 292 10.72 -25.50 -5.51
N TYR A 293 10.25 -24.56 -4.70
CA TYR A 293 10.36 -24.63 -3.25
C TYR A 293 9.52 -25.81 -2.72
N HIS A 294 8.25 -25.87 -3.12
CA HIS A 294 7.33 -26.94 -2.71
C HIS A 294 7.70 -28.28 -3.35
N ALA A 295 8.15 -28.29 -4.61
CA ALA A 295 8.68 -29.51 -5.23
C ALA A 295 9.86 -30.09 -4.43
N THR A 296 10.78 -29.22 -3.98
CA THR A 296 11.92 -29.62 -3.15
C THR A 296 11.46 -30.16 -1.80
N GLU A 297 10.51 -29.48 -1.14
CA GLU A 297 9.95 -29.94 0.14
C GLU A 297 9.33 -31.33 0.01
N HIS A 298 8.51 -31.56 -1.02
CA HIS A 298 7.88 -32.86 -1.26
C HIS A 298 8.88 -33.97 -1.58
N ILE A 299 9.94 -33.66 -2.34
CA ILE A 299 11.04 -34.62 -2.57
C ILE A 299 11.68 -34.98 -1.23
N TRP A 300 12.02 -34.00 -0.39
CA TRP A 300 12.61 -34.27 0.92
C TRP A 300 11.70 -35.12 1.81
N ASP A 301 10.41 -34.79 1.88
CA ASP A 301 9.46 -35.52 2.72
C ASP A 301 9.21 -36.94 2.22
N CYS A 302 9.17 -37.15 0.91
CA CYS A 302 9.13 -38.48 0.33
C CYS A 302 10.40 -39.27 0.68
N GLY A 303 11.58 -38.67 0.54
CA GLY A 303 12.86 -39.29 0.89
C GLY A 303 12.90 -39.76 2.35
N LYS A 304 12.47 -38.91 3.30
CA LYS A 304 12.39 -39.23 4.73
C LYS A 304 11.45 -40.40 5.02
N GLN A 305 10.37 -40.53 4.26
CA GLN A 305 9.40 -41.64 4.41
C GLN A 305 9.90 -42.94 3.79
N LEU A 306 10.63 -42.87 2.67
CA LEU A 306 11.12 -44.05 1.95
C LEU A 306 12.37 -44.68 2.57
N HIS A 307 13.21 -43.88 3.22
CA HIS A 307 14.53 -44.32 3.68
C HIS A 307 14.79 -43.90 5.14
N SER A 308 14.91 -44.90 6.02
CA SER A 308 15.36 -44.69 7.41
C SER A 308 16.87 -44.50 7.53
N ASP A 309 17.65 -44.94 6.54
CA ASP A 309 19.09 -44.71 6.47
C ASP A 309 19.39 -43.30 5.91
N PRO A 310 20.09 -42.43 6.67
CA PRO A 310 20.33 -41.04 6.26
C PRO A 310 21.11 -40.90 4.94
N GLN A 311 22.04 -41.81 4.66
CA GLN A 311 22.87 -41.73 3.46
C GLN A 311 22.06 -42.10 2.22
N ARG A 312 21.27 -43.18 2.28
CA ARG A 312 20.35 -43.58 1.20
C ARG A 312 19.26 -42.56 0.97
N MET A 313 18.68 -41.99 2.03
CA MET A 313 17.72 -40.89 1.94
C MET A 313 18.32 -39.73 1.16
N LYS A 314 19.52 -39.28 1.55
CA LYS A 314 20.19 -38.15 0.90
C LYS A 314 20.48 -38.43 -0.57
N THR A 315 21.03 -39.60 -0.91
CA THR A 315 21.30 -39.96 -2.31
C THR A 315 20.02 -39.97 -3.15
N TRP A 316 18.93 -40.52 -2.62
CA TRP A 316 17.64 -40.53 -3.32
C TRP A 316 17.08 -39.11 -3.53
N VAL A 317 17.18 -38.24 -2.51
CA VAL A 317 16.77 -36.84 -2.60
C VAL A 317 17.61 -36.09 -3.63
N ASP A 318 18.95 -36.21 -3.58
CA ASP A 318 19.85 -35.55 -4.53
C ASP A 318 19.54 -35.98 -5.97
N GLU A 319 19.28 -37.26 -6.22
CA GLU A 319 18.82 -37.75 -7.52
C GLU A 319 17.47 -37.16 -7.94
N GLY A 320 16.51 -37.07 -7.02
CA GLY A 320 15.19 -36.48 -7.26
C GLY A 320 15.28 -34.99 -7.63
N LEU A 321 16.07 -34.22 -6.87
CA LEU A 321 16.30 -32.81 -7.14
C LEU A 321 16.99 -32.59 -8.50
N ASN A 322 18.02 -33.37 -8.82
CA ASN A 322 18.69 -33.28 -10.12
C ASN A 322 17.74 -33.58 -11.30
N ARG A 323 16.83 -34.55 -11.14
CA ARG A 323 15.81 -34.85 -12.17
C ARG A 323 14.78 -33.73 -12.31
N ALA A 324 14.42 -33.07 -11.20
CA ALA A 324 13.51 -31.94 -11.21
C ALA A 324 14.16 -30.70 -11.85
N ASP A 325 15.41 -30.38 -11.49
CA ASP A 325 16.13 -29.22 -12.00
C ASP A 325 16.42 -29.34 -13.50
N SER A 326 16.83 -30.53 -13.97
CA SER A 326 17.06 -30.78 -15.41
C SER A 326 15.80 -30.64 -16.29
N ARG A 327 14.61 -30.65 -15.68
CA ARG A 327 13.31 -30.46 -16.34
C ARG A 327 12.67 -29.11 -16.03
N SER A 328 13.36 -28.26 -15.27
CA SER A 328 12.90 -26.92 -14.92
C SER A 328 12.92 -25.99 -16.15
N VAL A 329 11.95 -25.09 -16.23
CA VAL A 329 11.81 -24.11 -17.31
C VAL A 329 12.06 -22.71 -16.74
N GLY A 330 12.91 -21.92 -17.41
CA GLY A 330 13.16 -20.51 -17.05
C GLY A 330 13.71 -20.32 -15.64
N LEU A 331 13.03 -19.47 -14.85
CA LEU A 331 13.40 -19.06 -13.48
C LEU A 331 13.44 -20.20 -12.44
N MET A 332 12.92 -21.37 -12.79
CA MET A 332 12.91 -22.55 -11.93
C MET A 332 14.27 -23.28 -11.88
N ARG A 333 15.26 -22.84 -12.69
CA ARG A 333 16.64 -23.33 -12.57
C ARG A 333 17.31 -22.79 -11.31
N GLU A 334 17.99 -23.68 -10.60
CA GLU A 334 18.67 -23.41 -9.32
C GLU A 334 19.58 -22.17 -9.34
N ASP A 335 20.18 -21.84 -10.50
CA ASP A 335 21.07 -20.69 -10.71
C ASP A 335 20.41 -19.32 -10.53
N TYR A 336 19.09 -19.20 -10.73
CA TYR A 336 18.39 -17.90 -10.67
C TYR A 336 17.79 -17.60 -9.28
N LEU A 337 17.22 -18.62 -8.62
CA LEU A 337 16.71 -18.50 -7.24
C LEU A 337 17.83 -18.18 -6.24
N ARG A 338 19.06 -18.67 -6.48
CA ARG A 338 20.24 -18.32 -5.66
C ARG A 338 20.76 -16.91 -5.89
N ARG A 339 20.44 -16.25 -7.02
CA ARG A 339 21.14 -15.01 -7.42
C ARG A 339 20.40 -13.71 -7.17
N LYS A 340 19.06 -13.58 -7.30
CA LYS A 340 18.44 -12.22 -7.27
C LYS A 340 16.96 -12.04 -6.83
N LEU A 341 16.25 -13.02 -6.27
CA LEU A 341 14.80 -12.85 -5.98
C LEU A 341 14.40 -12.69 -4.50
N PHE A 342 15.37 -12.69 -3.59
CA PHE A 342 15.17 -12.30 -2.19
C PHE A 342 16.06 -11.10 -1.84
N VAL A 343 15.64 -9.91 -2.31
CA VAL A 343 15.95 -8.62 -1.67
C VAL A 343 14.67 -7.81 -1.66
#